data_AF-A0AAW7KF36-F1
#
_entry.id   AF-A0AAW7KF36-F1
#
_cell.length_a   1.000
_cell.length_b   1.000
_cell.length_c   1.000
_cell.angle_alpha   90.00
_cell.angle_beta   90.00
_cell.angle_gamma   90.00
#
_symmetry.space_group_name_H-M   'P 1'
#
loop_
_entity.id
_entity.type
_entity.pdbx_description
1 polymer ?
#
loop_
_entity_poly.entity_id
_entity_poly.type
_entity_poly.pdbx_seq_one_letter_code
_entity_poly.pdbx_strand_id
1 'polypeptide(L)'
;KGKQHLGGWEALQYARMRYEDPEGDYGRQRRQREVLIELTNKLLSFNSLLKYQEILDVIGEHGETDLSFDQMMAMLKKYTPALKTIETDQLKGYDYTGDGVTGIEGISYQLVEESERQRVENVIKEQMNLSTKDTEQSQ
;
A
#
# COMPACT_ATOMS: atom_id res chain seq x y z
N LYS A 1 13.41 3.50 -19.65
CA LYS A 1 12.50 4.42 -18.93
C LYS A 1 11.36 4.80 -19.85
N GLY A 2 10.14 4.97 -19.33
CA GLY A 2 8.93 5.20 -20.11
C GLY A 2 7.86 4.15 -19.80
N LYS A 3 6.63 4.38 -20.27
CA LYS A 3 5.48 3.50 -20.02
C LYS A 3 5.80 2.07 -20.50
N GLN A 4 5.64 1.09 -19.61
CA GLN A 4 5.80 -0.33 -19.91
C GLN A 4 4.45 -1.03 -19.80
N HIS A 5 4.27 -2.10 -20.57
CA HIS A 5 3.17 -3.04 -20.36
C HIS A 5 3.74 -4.30 -19.71
N LEU A 6 3.20 -4.67 -18.55
CA LEU A 6 3.66 -5.84 -17.78
C LEU A 6 2.54 -6.87 -17.73
N GLY A 7 2.87 -8.13 -18.03
CA GLY A 7 2.02 -9.28 -17.71
C GLY A 7 2.14 -9.63 -16.22
N GLY A 8 1.41 -10.67 -15.78
CA GLY A 8 1.39 -11.06 -14.37
C GLY A 8 2.77 -11.46 -13.84
N TRP A 9 3.56 -12.17 -14.64
CA TRP A 9 4.92 -12.57 -14.26
C TRP A 9 5.86 -11.37 -14.16
N GLU A 10 5.86 -10.47 -15.15
CA GLU A 10 6.70 -9.29 -15.15
C GLU A 10 6.32 -8.31 -14.04
N ALA A 11 5.02 -8.14 -13.76
CA ALA A 11 4.53 -7.33 -12.65
C ALA A 11 4.99 -7.89 -11.29
N LEU A 12 4.99 -9.22 -11.13
CA LEU A 12 5.50 -9.86 -9.92
C LEU A 12 7.00 -9.61 -9.74
N GLN A 13 7.80 -9.78 -10.80
CA GLN A 13 9.24 -9.51 -10.74
C GLN A 13 9.50 -8.01 -10.46
N TYR A 14 8.75 -7.13 -11.12
CA TYR A 14 8.80 -5.69 -10.90
C TYR A 14 8.44 -5.31 -9.46
N ALA A 15 7.50 -5.97 -8.81
CA ALA A 15 7.13 -5.70 -7.43
C ALA A 15 8.11 -6.30 -6.40
N ARG A 16 8.94 -7.28 -6.79
CA ARG A 16 9.81 -8.04 -5.87
C ARG A 16 11.27 -7.62 -5.88
N MET A 17 11.77 -7.00 -6.95
CA MET A 17 13.17 -6.55 -7.01
C MET A 17 13.48 -5.63 -5.81
N ARG A 18 14.64 -5.79 -5.17
CA ARG A 18 15.05 -5.04 -3.96
C ARG A 18 16.48 -4.55 -4.06
N TYR A 19 17.43 -5.47 -4.21
CA TYR A 19 18.86 -5.19 -4.04
C TYR A 19 19.48 -4.37 -5.17
N GLU A 20 18.86 -4.42 -6.35
CA GLU A 20 19.28 -3.61 -7.50
C GLU A 20 18.58 -2.24 -7.52
N ASP A 21 17.69 -1.96 -6.56
CA ASP A 21 17.02 -0.68 -6.45
C ASP A 21 17.92 0.30 -5.66
N PRO A 22 18.27 1.47 -6.22
CA PRO A 22 19.03 2.48 -5.48
C PRO A 22 18.29 2.99 -4.23
N GLU A 23 16.97 2.85 -4.16
CA GLU A 23 16.14 3.18 -3.00
C GLU A 23 15.87 1.96 -2.10
N GLY A 24 16.48 0.80 -2.41
CA GLY A 24 16.37 -0.44 -1.63
C GLY A 24 14.94 -0.89 -1.37
N ASP A 25 14.61 -1.12 -0.10
CA ASP A 25 13.27 -1.55 0.33
C ASP A 25 12.19 -0.51 0.03
N TYR A 26 12.53 0.77 0.21
CA TYR A 26 11.62 1.87 -0.06
C TYR A 26 11.23 1.94 -1.54
N GLY A 27 12.19 1.70 -2.43
CA GLY A 27 11.94 1.57 -3.88
C GLY A 27 11.07 0.37 -4.22
N ARG A 28 11.30 -0.79 -3.57
CA ARG A 28 10.43 -1.97 -3.72
C ARG A 28 8.99 -1.65 -3.32
N GLN A 29 8.80 -1.07 -2.15
CA GLN A 29 7.47 -0.68 -1.66
C GLN A 29 6.80 0.35 -2.58
N ARG A 30 7.57 1.30 -3.15
CA ARG A 30 7.07 2.22 -4.19
C ARG A 30 6.54 1.46 -5.40
N ARG A 31 7.30 0.51 -5.92
CA ARG A 31 6.88 -0.34 -7.06
C ARG A 31 5.65 -1.19 -6.75
N GLN A 32 5.54 -1.72 -5.53
CA GLN A 32 4.34 -2.43 -5.08
C GLN A 32 3.10 -1.52 -5.13
N ARG A 33 3.21 -0.28 -4.65
CA ARG A 33 2.12 0.71 -4.74
C ARG A 33 1.78 1.06 -6.19
N GLU A 34 2.77 1.23 -7.06
CA GLU A 34 2.54 1.47 -8.49
C GLU A 34 1.76 0.32 -9.14
N VAL A 35 2.11 -0.94 -8.84
CA VAL A 35 1.37 -2.11 -9.33
C VAL A 35 -0.08 -2.09 -8.85
N LEU A 36 -0.33 -1.77 -7.57
CA LEU A 36 -1.68 -1.67 -7.02
C LEU A 36 -2.52 -0.55 -7.66
N ILE A 37 -1.89 0.62 -7.91
CA ILE A 37 -2.55 1.75 -8.58
C ILE A 37 -2.91 1.38 -10.02
N GLU A 38 -1.99 0.79 -10.78
CA GLU A 38 -2.25 0.39 -12.16
C GLU A 38 -3.25 -0.77 -12.26
N LEU A 39 -3.24 -1.70 -11.31
CA LEU A 39 -4.27 -2.73 -11.18
C LEU A 39 -5.64 -2.10 -10.92
N THR A 40 -5.72 -1.13 -10.01
CA THR A 40 -6.96 -0.38 -9.73
C THR A 40 -7.46 0.35 -10.98
N ASN A 41 -6.59 1.05 -11.70
CA ASN A 41 -6.93 1.72 -12.97
C ASN A 41 -7.41 0.72 -14.02
N LYS A 42 -6.80 -0.47 -14.10
CA LYS A 42 -7.23 -1.54 -15.00
C LYS A 42 -8.62 -2.04 -14.65
N LEU A 43 -8.91 -2.24 -13.37
CA LEU A 43 -10.25 -2.61 -12.89
C LEU A 43 -11.28 -1.52 -13.22
N LEU A 44 -10.96 -0.24 -13.04
CA LEU A 44 -11.92 0.84 -13.34
C LEU A 44 -12.15 1.06 -14.84
N SER A 45 -11.15 0.79 -15.68
CA SER A 45 -11.25 0.96 -17.14
C SER A 45 -11.93 -0.21 -17.83
N PHE A 46 -11.79 -1.43 -17.29
CA PHE A 46 -12.70 -2.51 -17.61
C PHE A 46 -14.07 -2.12 -17.08
N ASN A 47 -15.14 -2.39 -17.82
CA ASN A 47 -16.49 -2.15 -17.33
C ASN A 47 -16.78 -3.17 -16.21
N SER A 48 -16.14 -3.02 -15.04
CA SER A 48 -16.01 -4.05 -14.00
C SER A 48 -17.34 -4.50 -13.44
N LEU A 49 -18.39 -3.69 -13.59
CA LEU A 49 -19.77 -4.10 -13.31
C LEU A 49 -20.23 -5.30 -14.17
N LEU A 50 -19.64 -5.53 -15.34
CA LEU A 50 -19.94 -6.68 -16.21
C LEU A 50 -19.10 -7.93 -15.89
N LYS A 51 -17.96 -7.76 -15.23
CA LYS A 51 -16.98 -8.85 -14.97
C LYS A 51 -16.70 -9.09 -13.48
N TYR A 52 -17.48 -8.48 -12.59
CA TYR A 52 -17.23 -8.58 -11.14
C TYR A 52 -17.22 -10.02 -10.65
N GLN A 53 -18.05 -10.90 -11.24
CA GLN A 53 -18.10 -12.32 -10.86
C GLN A 53 -16.74 -13.01 -11.10
N GLU A 54 -16.17 -12.84 -12.30
CA GLU A 54 -14.85 -13.39 -12.67
C GLU A 54 -13.75 -12.87 -11.73
N ILE A 55 -13.80 -11.58 -11.36
CA ILE A 55 -12.84 -10.99 -10.42
C ILE A 55 -12.99 -11.58 -9.02
N LEU A 56 -14.23 -11.74 -8.54
CA LEU A 56 -14.51 -12.31 -7.22
C LEU A 56 -14.16 -13.78 -7.13
N ASP A 57 -14.38 -14.54 -8.20
CA ASP A 57 -14.02 -15.96 -8.28
C ASP A 57 -12.50 -16.12 -8.12
N VAL A 58 -11.71 -15.30 -8.84
CA VAL A 58 -10.24 -15.28 -8.71
C VAL A 58 -9.79 -14.87 -7.30
N ILE A 59 -10.43 -13.86 -6.69
CA ILE A 59 -10.12 -13.46 -5.32
C ILE A 59 -10.46 -14.59 -4.35
N GLY A 60 -11.61 -15.26 -4.50
CA GLY A 60 -12.03 -16.35 -3.63
C GLY A 60 -11.15 -17.61 -3.76
N GLU A 61 -10.53 -17.84 -4.93
CA GLU A 61 -9.62 -18.97 -5.14
C GLU A 61 -8.20 -18.70 -4.60
N HIS A 62 -7.75 -17.45 -4.59
CA HIS A 62 -6.35 -17.09 -4.34
C HIS A 62 -6.12 -16.08 -3.22
N GLY A 63 -7.17 -15.60 -2.58
CA GLY A 63 -7.13 -14.57 -1.54
C GLY A 63 -8.22 -14.74 -0.50
N GLU A 64 -8.07 -14.00 0.59
CA GLU A 64 -9.02 -14.00 1.69
C GLU A 64 -9.40 -12.54 2.01
N THR A 65 -10.68 -12.31 2.29
CA THR A 65 -11.18 -10.99 2.70
C THR A 65 -12.39 -11.17 3.63
N ASP A 66 -12.55 -10.23 4.56
CA ASP A 66 -13.71 -10.11 5.43
C ASP A 66 -14.83 -9.26 4.82
N LEU A 67 -14.60 -8.67 3.64
CA LEU A 67 -15.59 -7.90 2.91
C LEU A 67 -16.66 -8.82 2.34
N SER A 68 -17.93 -8.52 2.63
CA SER A 68 -19.05 -9.17 1.98
C SER A 68 -19.21 -8.69 0.53
N PHE A 69 -19.91 -9.49 -0.28
CA PHE A 69 -20.25 -9.12 -1.65
C PHE A 69 -20.90 -7.73 -1.75
N ASP A 70 -21.89 -7.46 -0.89
CA ASP A 70 -22.62 -6.19 -0.88
C ASP A 70 -21.71 -5.01 -0.50
N GLN A 71 -20.77 -5.21 0.42
CA GLN A 71 -19.78 -4.19 0.78
C GLN A 71 -18.86 -3.87 -0.40
N MET A 72 -18.34 -4.89 -1.09
CA MET A 72 -17.51 -4.70 -2.28
C MET A 72 -18.27 -3.97 -3.40
N MET A 73 -19.52 -4.34 -3.65
CA MET A 73 -20.36 -3.67 -4.65
C MET A 73 -20.70 -2.22 -4.25
N ALA A 74 -20.92 -1.97 -2.96
CA ALA A 74 -21.10 -0.62 -2.44
C ALA A 74 -19.84 0.23 -2.61
N MET A 75 -18.65 -0.34 -2.37
CA MET A 75 -17.37 0.33 -2.59
C MET A 75 -17.19 0.71 -4.07
N LEU A 76 -17.40 -0.23 -4.99
CA LEU A 76 -17.32 0.04 -6.44
C LEU A 76 -18.29 1.16 -6.85
N LYS A 77 -19.54 1.16 -6.37
CA LYS A 77 -20.53 2.18 -6.74
C LYS A 77 -20.26 3.55 -6.12
N LYS A 78 -19.85 3.60 -4.85
CA LYS A 78 -19.77 4.86 -4.07
C LYS A 78 -18.37 5.48 -4.07
N TYR A 79 -17.31 4.68 -4.15
CA TYR A 79 -15.93 5.13 -3.97
C TYR A 79 -15.08 5.11 -5.25
N THR A 80 -15.64 4.70 -6.40
CA THR A 80 -14.95 4.81 -7.71
C THR A 80 -14.35 6.21 -7.96
N PRO A 81 -15.01 7.34 -7.62
CA PRO A 81 -14.41 8.65 -7.80
C PRO A 81 -13.12 8.86 -6.97
N ALA A 82 -13.07 8.33 -5.75
CA ALA A 82 -11.90 8.44 -4.88
C ALA A 82 -10.69 7.68 -5.45
N LEU A 83 -10.93 6.59 -6.18
CA LEU A 83 -9.86 5.81 -6.81
C LEU A 83 -9.22 6.50 -8.03
N LYS A 84 -9.74 7.64 -8.49
CA LYS A 84 -9.13 8.42 -9.59
C LYS A 84 -7.94 9.27 -9.15
N THR A 85 -7.90 9.64 -7.87
CA THR A 85 -6.82 10.44 -7.29
C THR A 85 -6.29 9.67 -6.09
N ILE A 86 -5.15 9.02 -6.28
CA ILE A 86 -4.49 8.24 -5.24
C ILE A 86 -3.22 8.96 -4.85
N GLU A 87 -3.20 9.47 -3.62
CA GLU A 87 -1.98 9.95 -2.98
C GLU A 87 -1.35 8.79 -2.22
N THR A 88 -0.02 8.74 -2.23
CA THR A 88 0.72 7.67 -1.56
C THR A 88 1.68 8.25 -0.55
N ASP A 89 1.67 7.66 0.63
CA ASP A 89 2.64 7.94 1.69
C ASP A 89 3.40 6.65 2.04
N GLN A 90 4.51 6.80 2.73
CA GLN A 90 5.34 5.70 3.20
C GLN A 90 5.96 6.06 4.54
N LEU A 91 5.62 5.26 5.56
CA LEU A 91 6.21 5.36 6.88
C LEU A 91 7.73 5.21 6.78
N LYS A 92 8.45 6.17 7.32
CA LYS A 92 9.92 6.14 7.36
C LYS A 92 10.41 5.63 8.71
N GLY A 93 11.50 4.88 8.65
CA GLY A 93 12.23 4.42 9.82
C GLY A 93 13.71 4.24 9.50
N TYR A 94 14.51 4.07 10.53
CA TYR A 94 15.94 3.81 10.43
C TYR A 94 16.25 2.35 10.71
N ASP A 95 17.33 1.87 10.10
CA ASP A 95 17.77 0.49 10.26
C ASP A 95 18.31 0.29 11.68
N TYR A 96 17.84 -0.77 12.33
CA TYR A 96 18.29 -1.18 13.66
C TYR A 96 18.49 -2.68 13.69
N THR A 97 19.64 -3.13 14.15
CA THR A 97 19.88 -4.57 14.39
C THR A 97 19.65 -4.82 15.87
N GLY A 98 18.75 -5.75 16.19
CA GLY A 98 18.42 -6.07 17.57
C GLY A 98 19.64 -6.47 18.37
N ASP A 99 19.69 -6.02 19.62
CA ASP A 99 20.80 -6.24 20.56
C ASP A 99 20.47 -7.25 21.66
N GLY A 100 19.29 -7.90 21.58
CA GLY A 100 18.80 -8.84 22.60
C GLY A 100 18.09 -8.17 23.78
N VAL A 101 18.08 -6.83 23.84
CA VAL A 101 17.32 -6.02 24.81
C VAL A 101 16.16 -5.33 24.10
N THR A 102 16.45 -4.58 23.05
CA THR A 102 15.45 -4.02 22.14
C THR A 102 15.46 -4.90 20.89
N GLY A 103 14.45 -5.74 20.72
CA GLY A 103 14.41 -6.72 19.63
C GLY A 103 15.35 -7.92 19.82
N ILE A 104 15.17 -8.92 18.95
CA ILE A 104 15.93 -10.17 19.01
C ILE A 104 17.33 -9.93 18.45
N GLU A 105 18.37 -10.40 19.16
CA GLU A 105 19.77 -10.21 18.79
C GLU A 105 20.04 -10.66 17.34
N GLY A 106 20.65 -9.76 16.55
CA GLY A 106 21.05 -10.03 15.16
C GLY A 106 19.91 -9.96 14.12
N ILE A 107 18.67 -9.68 14.53
CA ILE A 107 17.55 -9.49 13.60
C ILE A 107 17.47 -8.02 13.16
N SER A 108 17.25 -7.79 11.86
CA SER A 108 17.07 -6.46 11.30
C SER A 108 15.63 -5.98 11.51
N TYR A 109 15.51 -4.78 12.06
CA TYR A 109 14.27 -4.03 12.28
C TYR A 109 14.36 -2.67 11.59
N GLN A 110 13.19 -2.07 11.36
CA GLN A 110 13.06 -0.68 10.99
C GLN A 110 12.38 0.07 12.13
N LEU A 111 13.14 0.82 12.91
CA LEU A 111 12.60 1.61 14.02
C LEU A 111 12.05 2.92 13.49
N VAL A 112 10.87 3.28 14.00
CA VAL A 112 10.11 4.46 13.57
C VAL A 112 10.16 5.47 14.69
N GLU A 113 10.60 6.68 14.39
CA GLU A 113 10.59 7.79 15.35
C GLU A 113 9.15 8.17 15.71
N GLU A 114 8.96 8.63 16.94
CA GLU A 114 7.66 9.07 17.44
C GLU A 114 7.06 10.20 16.58
N SER A 115 7.90 11.13 16.13
CA SER A 115 7.54 12.23 15.24
C SER A 115 6.96 11.74 13.91
N GLU A 116 7.59 10.73 13.30
CA GLU A 116 7.15 10.14 12.04
C GLU A 116 5.88 9.29 12.22
N ARG A 117 5.78 8.57 13.34
CA ARG A 117 4.54 7.87 13.70
C ARG A 117 3.37 8.85 13.84
N GLN A 118 3.59 9.95 14.55
CA GLN A 118 2.57 10.99 14.75
C GLN A 118 2.20 11.68 13.43
N ARG A 119 3.18 11.92 12.54
CA ARG A 119 2.95 12.45 11.19
C ARG A 119 2.01 11.56 10.41
N VAL A 120 2.29 10.26 10.31
CA VAL A 120 1.45 9.31 9.57
C VAL A 120 0.07 9.15 10.21
N GLU A 121 0.00 9.15 11.55
CA GLU A 121 -1.29 9.13 12.26
C GLU A 121 -2.15 10.35 11.90
N ASN A 122 -1.55 11.54 11.86
CA ASN A 122 -2.25 12.77 11.50
C ASN A 122 -2.72 12.74 10.04
N VAL A 123 -1.88 12.28 9.10
CA VAL A 123 -2.27 12.11 7.69
C VAL A 123 -3.51 11.22 7.57
N ILE A 124 -3.53 10.06 8.24
CA ILE A 124 -4.69 9.15 8.21
C ILE A 124 -5.93 9.82 8.80
N LYS A 125 -5.78 10.49 9.95
CA LYS A 125 -6.90 11.18 10.62
C LYS A 125 -7.49 12.30 9.76
N GLU A 126 -6.66 13.08 9.09
CA GLU A 126 -7.10 14.14 8.17
C GLU A 126 -7.95 13.57 7.03
N GLN A 127 -7.50 12.48 6.40
CA GLN A 127 -8.27 11.80 5.34
C GLN A 127 -9.60 11.24 5.82
N MET A 128 -9.72 10.95 7.12
CA MET A 128 -10.93 10.47 7.76
C MET A 128 -11.78 11.59 8.37
N ASN A 129 -11.39 12.87 8.23
CA ASN A 129 -12.00 14.02 8.90
C ASN A 129 -12.08 13.87 10.43
N LEU A 130 -11.03 13.33 11.04
CA LEU A 130 -10.88 13.16 12.48
C LEU A 130 -9.92 14.21 13.06
N SER A 131 -10.02 14.46 14.37
CA SER A 131 -9.13 15.39 15.07
C SER A 131 -7.68 14.89 15.05
N THR A 132 -6.77 15.76 14.61
CA THR A 132 -5.32 15.56 14.67
C THR A 132 -4.76 15.99 16.02
N LYS A 133 -3.52 15.57 16.31
CA LYS A 133 -2.72 16.09 17.43
C LYS A 133 -1.70 17.07 16.87
N ASP A 134 -1.42 18.14 17.59
CA ASP A 134 -0.26 18.99 17.28
C ASP A 134 1.00 18.14 17.35
N THR A 135 1.88 18.28 16.36
CA THR A 135 3.19 17.64 16.39
C THR A 135 3.99 18.29 17.49
N GLU A 136 3.91 17.77 18.72
CA GLU A 136 4.79 18.20 19.80
C GLU A 136 6.22 17.99 19.33
N GLN A 137 6.98 19.09 19.21
CA GLN A 137 8.43 19.03 19.07
C GLN A 137 8.97 18.35 20.33
N SER A 138 9.17 17.04 20.28
CA SER A 138 9.90 16.32 21.32
C SER A 138 11.32 16.90 21.38
N GLN A 139 11.64 17.51 22.53
CA GLN A 139 12.99 17.90 22.93
C GLN A 139 13.89 16.67 23.03
#